data_AF-J7QUC0-F1
#
_entry.id   AF-J7QUC0-F1
#
_cell.length_a   1.000
_cell.length_b   1.000
_cell.length_c   1.000
_cell.angle_alpha   90.00
_cell.angle_beta   90.00
_cell.angle_gamma   90.00
#
_symmetry.space_group_name_H-M   'P 1'
#
loop_
_entity.id
_entity.type
_entity.pdbx_description
1 polymer ?
#
loop_
_entity_poly.entity_id
_entity_poly.type
_entity_poly.pdbx_seq_one_letter_code
_entity_poly.pdbx_strand_id
1 'polypeptide(L)' 'MRSVATTKQRVKILYFKHFFKHFVFIEKSDFDIKKVQKKYIDVNVCLDVDCVDKK' A
#
# COMPACT_ATOMS: atom_id res chain seq x y z
N MET A 1 -33.20 15.36 -3.81
CA MET A 1 -32.33 14.27 -3.33
C MET A 1 -30.91 14.81 -3.23
N ARG A 2 -30.40 15.05 -2.01
CA ARG A 2 -29.03 15.56 -1.83
C ARG A 2 -28.10 14.34 -1.77
N SER A 3 -27.26 14.17 -2.78
CA SER A 3 -26.19 13.16 -2.77
C SER A 3 -25.03 13.73 -1.95
N VAL A 4 -24.63 13.03 -0.88
CA VAL A 4 -23.45 13.39 -0.10
C VAL A 4 -22.26 12.64 -0.72
N ALA A 5 -21.31 13.38 -1.27
CA ALA A 5 -20.07 12.78 -1.77
C ALA A 5 -19.23 12.29 -0.58
N THR A 6 -19.20 10.98 -0.36
CA THR A 6 -18.36 10.36 0.67
C THR A 6 -16.95 10.19 0.12
N THR A 7 -15.97 10.79 0.79
CA THR A 7 -14.56 10.58 0.45
C THR A 7 -14.14 9.19 0.91
N LYS A 8 -13.59 8.37 0.00
CA LYS A 8 -13.01 7.08 0.37
C LYS A 8 -11.88 7.29 1.37
N GLN A 9 -11.98 6.74 2.57
CA GLN A 9 -10.93 6.84 3.57
C GLN A 9 -10.15 5.54 3.63
N ARG A 10 -8.85 5.60 3.33
CA ARG A 10 -7.96 4.45 3.45
C ARG A 10 -7.35 4.41 4.85
N VAL A 11 -7.75 3.44 5.65
CA VAL A 11 -7.28 3.23 7.02
C VAL A 11 -6.24 2.13 7.04
N LYS A 12 -5.05 2.39 7.59
CA LYS A 12 -4.01 1.36 7.79
C LYS A 12 -4.23 0.71 9.16
N ILE A 13 -4.42 -0.61 9.17
CA ILE A 13 -4.80 -1.37 10.37
C ILE A 13 -3.65 -2.19 10.93
N LEU A 14 -2.75 -2.64 10.07
CA LEU A 14 -1.57 -3.39 10.48
C LEU A 14 -0.35 -2.91 9.70
N TYR A 15 0.73 -2.67 10.43
CA TYR A 15 2.03 -2.34 9.86
C TYR A 15 3.13 -3.09 10.61
N PHE A 16 3.91 -3.90 9.89
CA PHE A 16 5.08 -4.54 10.46
C PHE A 16 6.15 -4.80 9.41
N LYS A 17 7.38 -5.03 9.89
CA LYS A 17 8.50 -5.50 9.07
C LYS A 17 8.57 -7.02 9.15
N HIS A 18 8.43 -7.68 8.01
CA HIS A 18 8.68 -9.11 7.90
C HIS A 18 10.14 -9.34 7.52
N PHE A 19 10.94 -9.89 8.44
CA PHE A 19 12.36 -10.12 8.24
C PHE A 19 12.60 -11.34 7.35
N PHE A 20 12.67 -11.09 6.05
CA PHE A 20 12.94 -12.09 5.02
C PHE A 20 13.89 -11.50 3.96
N LYS A 21 15.01 -12.20 3.69
CA LYS A 21 15.98 -11.78 2.68
C LYS A 21 15.40 -12.00 1.29
N HIS A 22 15.24 -10.93 0.52
CA HIS A 22 14.72 -10.99 -0.85
C HIS A 22 15.41 -9.93 -1.73
N PHE A 23 15.31 -10.11 -3.04
CA PHE A 23 15.79 -9.12 -4.01
C PHE A 23 14.63 -8.26 -4.50
N VAL A 24 14.86 -6.95 -4.59
CA VAL A 24 13.98 -5.99 -5.24
C VAL A 24 14.72 -5.32 -6.39
N PHE A 25 13.98 -5.00 -7.44
CA PHE A 25 14.47 -4.29 -8.60
C PHE A 25 13.98 -2.85 -8.50
N ILE A 26 14.91 -1.90 -8.57
CA ILE A 26 14.63 -0.46 -8.45
C ILE A 26 15.10 0.20 -9.73
N GLU A 27 14.21 0.92 -10.42
CA GLU A 27 14.59 1.73 -11.57
C GLU A 27 15.50 2.88 -11.13
N LYS A 28 16.56 3.11 -11.91
CA LYS A 28 17.62 4.07 -11.56
C LYS A 28 17.73 5.27 -12.50
N SER A 29 16.78 5.44 -13.42
CA SER A 29 16.80 6.29 -14.63
C SER A 29 17.32 5.54 -15.86
N ASP A 30 16.96 6.03 -17.05
CA ASP A 30 17.45 5.58 -18.35
C ASP A 30 17.37 4.06 -18.59
N PHE A 31 16.25 3.45 -18.21
CA PHE A 31 15.98 2.02 -18.35
C PHE A 31 16.95 1.10 -17.59
N ASP A 32 17.77 1.64 -16.69
CA ASP A 32 18.64 0.85 -15.84
C ASP A 32 17.88 0.33 -14.61
N ILE A 33 18.00 -0.98 -14.36
CA ILE A 33 17.31 -1.67 -13.29
C ILE A 33 18.34 -2.19 -12.30
N LYS A 34 18.36 -1.62 -11.09
CA LYS A 34 19.25 -2.08 -10.02
C LYS A 34 18.60 -3.18 -9.20
N LYS A 35 19.24 -4.35 -9.17
CA LYS A 35 18.92 -5.42 -8.21
C LYS A 35 19.52 -5.08 -6.83
N VAL A 36 18.68 -5.02 -5.80
CA VAL A 36 19.06 -4.72 -4.41
C VAL A 36 18.56 -5.83 -3.49
N GLN A 37 19.43 -6.34 -2.61
CA GLN A 37 19.02 -7.28 -1.57
C GLN A 37 18.50 -6.52 -0.35
N LYS A 38 17.24 -6.75 0.01
CA LYS A 38 16.63 -6.23 1.23
C LYS A 38 16.58 -7.33 2.31
N LYS A 39 16.71 -6.90 3.57
CA LYS A 39 16.66 -7.79 4.74
C LYS A 39 15.24 -8.02 5.26
N TYR A 40 14.30 -7.15 4.88
CA TYR A 40 12.92 -7.19 5.36
C TYR A 40 11.97 -6.59 4.33
N ILE A 41 10.71 -7.03 4.36
CA ILE A 41 9.59 -6.52 3.58
C ILE A 41 8.70 -5.69 4.51
N ASP A 42 8.26 -4.51 4.07
CA ASP A 42 7.22 -3.74 4.74
C ASP A 42 5.85 -4.31 4.38
N VAL A 43 5.12 -4.81 5.37
CA VAL A 43 3.76 -5.34 5.19
C VAL A 43 2.76 -4.35 5.77
N ASN A 44 1.81 -3.92 4.94
CA ASN A 44 0.72 -3.03 5.32
C ASN A 44 -0.61 -3.68 4.99
N VAL A 45 -1.52 -3.73 5.96
CA VAL A 45 -2.93 -4.06 5.71
C VAL A 45 -3.73 -2.78 5.83
N CYS A 46 -4.44 -2.43 4.75
CA CYS A 46 -5.31 -1.26 4.72
C CYS A 46 -6.75 -1.70 4.42
N LEU A 47 -7.71 -1.01 5.00
CA LEU A 47 -9.11 -1.06 4.60
C LEU A 47 -9.49 0.26 3.93
N ASP A 48 -10.22 0.16 2.84
CA ASP A 48 -10.91 1.30 2.26
C ASP A 48 -12.31 1.36 2.88
N VAL A 49 -12.55 2.39 3.68
CA VAL A 49 -13.84 2.64 4.32
C VAL A 49 -14.67 3.48 3.38
N ASP A 50 -15.70 2.85 2.83
CA ASP A 50 -16.73 3.51 2.04
C ASP A 50 -18.00 3.65 2.90
N CYS A 51 -18.57 4.85 2.92
CA CYS A 51 -19.86 5.06 3.59
C CYS A 51 -20.96 4.63 2.61
N VAL A 52 -21.64 3.53 2.91
CA VAL A 52 -22.79 3.06 2.13
C VAL A 52 -24.05 3.59 2.78
N ASP A 53 -24.75 4.50 2.10
CA ASP A 53 -26.13 4.85 2.47
C ASP A 53 -26.98 3.56 2.39
N LYS A 54 -27.45 3.09 3.54
CA LYS A 54 -28.43 1.99 3.60
C LYS A 54 -29.80 2.58 3.28
N LYS A 55 -30.37 2.17 2.14
CA LYS A 55 -31.74 2.48 1.74
C LYS A 55 -32.75 1.62 2.50
#